data_AF-A0A231H2B4-F1
#
_entry.id   AF-A0A231H2B4-F1
#
_cell.length_a   1.000
_cell.length_b   1.000
_cell.length_c   1.000
_cell.angle_alpha   90.00
_cell.angle_beta   90.00
_cell.angle_gamma   90.00
#
_symmetry.space_group_name_H-M   'P 1'
#
loop_
_entity.id
_entity.type
_entity.pdbx_description
1 polymer ?
#
loop_
_entity_poly.entity_id
_entity_poly.type
_entity_poly.pdbx_seq_one_letter_code
_entity_poly.pdbx_strand_id
1 'polypeptide(L)'
;MTTMRRFWIEFDPDENYDARFWRGAGVTGVDARDCLSMVAAQFSGGVLPTVHRITVDISLAEPLPGNPRFLGVPAWRGVWYPPVNLGTGPTRDIDRRGAPADYPTPVTASRGRARAGKTSPERFTWWDEIPQIDGLHWALVGMHCAEHRDGMRQFASALRNACAADPTLGLLVRDALDYMIAWRPTPEEWFDPTGIRFADQEALGEYLRAFRDYLLGDRAEPISPPEPETLPSGSIP
;
A
#
# COMPACT_ATOMS: atom_id res chain seq x y z
N MET A 1 35.05 12.98 -3.41
CA MET A 1 33.64 13.28 -3.11
C MET A 1 32.93 11.95 -2.95
N THR A 2 32.26 11.71 -1.82
CA THR A 2 31.43 10.52 -1.61
C THR A 2 30.12 10.70 -2.37
N THR A 3 29.90 9.88 -3.40
CA THR A 3 28.69 9.94 -4.23
C THR A 3 27.61 9.08 -3.60
N MET A 4 26.43 9.65 -3.39
CA MET A 4 25.26 8.90 -2.93
C MET A 4 24.76 8.00 -4.06
N ARG A 5 24.50 6.73 -3.74
CA ARG A 5 24.00 5.71 -4.66
C ARG A 5 22.73 5.09 -4.10
N ARG A 6 21.88 4.60 -5.00
CA ARG A 6 20.64 3.90 -4.66
C ARG A 6 20.90 2.40 -4.65
N PHE A 7 20.44 1.72 -3.62
CA PHE A 7 20.60 0.29 -3.43
C PHE A 7 19.23 -0.34 -3.25
N TRP A 8 19.08 -1.54 -3.80
CA TRP A 8 17.99 -2.45 -3.49
C TRP A 8 18.59 -3.70 -2.85
N ILE A 9 18.14 -4.04 -1.65
CA ILE A 9 18.67 -5.13 -0.84
C ILE A 9 17.57 -6.16 -0.65
N GLU A 10 17.77 -7.36 -1.16
CA GLU A 10 16.88 -8.49 -0.99
C GLU A 10 17.43 -9.40 0.10
N PHE A 11 16.54 -9.88 0.96
CA PHE A 11 16.86 -10.78 2.06
C PHE A 11 16.42 -12.20 1.72
N ASP A 12 17.04 -13.18 2.37
CA ASP A 12 16.63 -14.57 2.28
C ASP A 12 15.19 -14.72 2.81
N PRO A 13 14.24 -15.21 2.01
CA PRO A 13 12.85 -15.32 2.41
C PRO A 13 12.62 -16.31 3.56
N ASP A 14 13.49 -17.31 3.73
CA ASP A 14 13.35 -18.33 4.77
C ASP A 14 13.85 -17.83 6.15
N GLU A 15 14.74 -16.83 6.15
CA GLU A 15 15.27 -16.21 7.39
C GLU A 15 14.62 -14.85 7.70
N ASN A 16 13.92 -14.24 6.74
CA ASN A 16 13.31 -12.93 6.92
C ASN A 16 11.97 -13.01 7.66
N TYR A 17 12.06 -12.89 8.98
CA TYR A 17 10.91 -12.89 9.90
C TYR A 17 10.09 -11.60 9.86
N ASP A 18 10.58 -10.52 9.23
CA ASP A 18 9.88 -9.23 9.18
C ASP A 18 9.19 -9.03 7.83
N ALA A 19 7.86 -9.16 7.83
CA ALA A 19 7.02 -9.05 6.65
C ALA A 19 7.18 -7.74 5.88
N ARG A 20 7.60 -6.65 6.55
CA ARG A 20 7.86 -5.36 5.90
C ARG A 20 8.96 -5.44 4.86
N PHE A 21 9.93 -6.34 5.05
CA PHE A 21 11.12 -6.46 4.22
C PHE A 21 11.08 -7.64 3.25
N TRP A 22 9.96 -8.38 3.14
CA TRP A 22 9.86 -9.55 2.26
C TRP A 22 10.18 -9.25 0.79
N ARG A 23 9.83 -8.07 0.30
CA ARG A 23 10.14 -7.64 -1.08
C ARG A 23 11.55 -7.03 -1.21
N GLY A 24 12.21 -6.76 -0.08
CA GLY A 24 13.51 -6.10 -0.01
C GLY A 24 13.46 -4.70 0.64
N ALA A 25 14.61 -4.04 0.67
CA ALA A 25 14.81 -2.69 1.18
C ALA A 25 15.44 -1.78 0.11
N GLY A 26 14.81 -0.64 -0.11
CA GLY A 26 15.36 0.45 -0.92
C GLY A 26 16.11 1.43 -0.02
N VAL A 27 17.36 1.72 -0.34
CA VAL A 27 18.22 2.57 0.49
C VAL A 27 19.08 3.46 -0.36
N THR A 28 19.27 4.71 0.06
CA THR A 28 20.28 5.60 -0.53
C THR A 28 21.38 5.80 0.49
N GLY A 29 22.62 5.59 0.07
CA GLY A 29 23.78 5.66 0.95
C GLY A 29 25.08 5.75 0.16
N VAL A 30 26.20 5.80 0.89
CA VAL A 30 27.53 5.96 0.28
C VAL A 30 28.02 4.65 -0.34
N ASP A 31 27.81 3.54 0.37
CA ASP A 31 28.19 2.20 -0.04
C ASP A 31 27.24 1.14 0.55
N ALA A 32 27.44 -0.13 0.20
CA ALA A 32 26.60 -1.21 0.68
C ALA A 32 26.63 -1.37 2.20
N ARG A 33 27.77 -1.09 2.86
CA ARG A 33 27.91 -1.21 4.32
C ARG A 33 27.11 -0.13 5.03
N ASP A 34 27.18 1.10 4.53
CA ASP A 34 26.37 2.23 4.99
C ASP A 34 24.87 1.91 4.88
N CYS A 35 24.46 1.38 3.73
CA CYS A 35 23.08 0.98 3.48
C CYS A 35 22.61 -0.15 4.40
N LEU A 36 23.39 -1.22 4.55
CA LEU A 36 23.06 -2.32 5.46
C LEU A 36 22.96 -1.84 6.90
N SER A 37 23.85 -0.95 7.36
CA SER A 37 23.77 -0.38 8.70
C SER A 37 22.46 0.39 8.94
N MET A 38 21.95 1.11 7.93
CA MET A 38 20.67 1.83 8.04
C MET A 38 19.47 0.90 8.02
N VAL A 39 19.52 -0.18 7.25
CA VAL A 39 18.45 -1.20 7.23
C VAL A 39 18.45 -2.00 8.53
N ALA A 40 19.62 -2.35 9.07
CA ALA A 40 19.75 -3.07 10.33
C ALA A 40 19.04 -2.34 11.48
N ALA A 41 19.14 -1.01 11.51
CA ALA A 41 18.47 -0.17 12.50
C ALA A 41 16.92 -0.25 12.48
N GLN A 42 16.32 -0.82 11.42
CA GLN A 42 14.88 -1.03 11.30
C GLN A 42 14.40 -2.36 11.91
N PHE A 43 15.32 -3.31 12.19
CA PHE A 43 15.01 -4.61 12.79
C PHE A 43 15.13 -4.55 14.31
N SER A 44 14.20 -5.21 15.01
CA SER A 44 14.26 -5.35 16.47
C SER A 44 15.49 -6.17 16.87
N GLY A 45 16.53 -5.50 17.37
CA GLY A 45 17.80 -6.11 17.76
C GLY A 45 18.96 -5.79 16.82
N GLY A 46 18.74 -5.07 15.73
CA GLY A 46 19.82 -4.62 14.83
C GLY A 46 20.47 -5.74 14.01
N VAL A 47 19.91 -6.95 14.04
CA VAL A 47 20.40 -8.10 13.28
C VAL A 47 19.62 -8.21 11.99
N LEU A 48 20.32 -8.14 10.87
CA LEU A 48 19.75 -8.34 9.54
C LEU A 48 19.56 -9.84 9.25
N PRO A 49 18.48 -10.22 8.55
CA PRO A 49 18.42 -11.51 7.86
C PRO A 49 19.57 -11.65 6.85
N THR A 50 19.88 -12.87 6.43
CA THR A 50 20.88 -13.10 5.38
C THR A 50 20.52 -12.32 4.12
N VAL A 51 21.49 -11.59 3.57
CA VAL A 51 21.30 -10.84 2.33
C VAL A 51 21.36 -11.81 1.15
N HIS A 52 20.26 -11.92 0.43
CA HIS A 52 20.16 -12.73 -0.78
C HIS A 52 20.82 -12.03 -1.99
N ARG A 53 20.52 -10.73 -2.17
CA ARG A 53 21.01 -9.96 -3.32
C ARG A 53 21.10 -8.47 -3.02
N ILE A 54 22.09 -7.79 -3.59
CA ILE A 54 22.18 -6.33 -3.59
C ILE A 54 22.28 -5.83 -5.04
N THR A 55 21.35 -4.97 -5.44
CA THR A 55 21.38 -4.27 -6.73
C THR A 55 21.75 -2.81 -6.49
N VAL A 56 22.82 -2.34 -7.12
CA VAL A 56 23.35 -0.98 -6.96
C VAL A 56 22.94 -0.10 -8.14
N ASP A 57 22.77 1.19 -7.89
CA ASP A 57 22.29 2.21 -8.83
C ASP A 57 20.95 1.84 -9.46
N ILE A 58 20.06 1.29 -8.63
CA ILE A 58 18.74 0.89 -9.10
C ILE A 58 17.99 2.08 -9.69
N SER A 59 17.52 1.89 -10.93
CA SER A 59 16.68 2.87 -11.61
C SER A 59 15.28 2.84 -11.01
N LEU A 60 14.77 4.00 -10.63
CA LEU A 60 13.37 4.15 -10.18
C LEU A 60 12.43 4.40 -11.35
N ALA A 61 12.97 4.59 -12.56
CA ALA A 61 12.20 4.62 -13.79
C ALA A 61 11.89 3.19 -14.30
N GLU A 62 12.53 2.18 -13.72
CA GLU A 62 12.26 0.78 -13.97
C GLU A 62 11.31 0.22 -12.90
N PRO A 63 10.48 -0.79 -13.23
CA PRO A 63 9.62 -1.44 -12.26
C PRO A 63 10.43 -2.01 -11.09
N LEU A 64 10.17 -1.53 -9.88
CA LEU A 64 10.79 -2.08 -8.68
C LEU A 64 10.12 -3.40 -8.28
N PRO A 65 10.82 -4.27 -7.52
CA PRO A 65 10.22 -5.50 -6.97
C PRO A 65 9.11 -5.25 -5.92
N GLY A 66 8.86 -3.98 -5.56
CA GLY A 66 7.86 -3.55 -4.58
C GLY A 66 6.88 -2.51 -5.12
N ASN A 67 5.80 -2.26 -4.36
CA ASN A 67 4.77 -1.29 -4.73
C ASN A 67 5.34 0.16 -4.73
N PRO A 68 5.32 0.88 -5.87
CA PRO A 68 5.86 2.23 -5.99
C PRO A 68 5.22 3.26 -5.06
N ARG A 69 4.00 3.02 -4.57
CA ARG A 69 3.29 3.93 -3.64
C ARG A 69 3.88 3.94 -2.24
N PHE A 70 4.74 2.98 -1.92
CA PHE A 70 5.43 2.88 -0.63
C PHE A 70 6.89 3.36 -0.69
N LEU A 71 7.23 4.09 -1.76
CA LEU A 71 8.50 4.77 -1.86
C LEU A 71 8.48 6.06 -1.03
N GLY A 72 9.40 6.16 -0.08
CA GLY A 72 9.79 7.41 0.56
C GLY A 72 10.56 8.31 -0.41
N VAL A 73 11.48 9.13 0.10
CA VAL A 73 12.28 10.05 -0.73
C VAL A 73 13.64 9.42 -1.06
N PRO A 74 13.83 8.81 -2.24
CA PRO A 74 15.04 8.08 -2.57
C PRO A 74 16.22 8.99 -2.93
N ALA A 75 15.99 10.30 -3.03
CA ALA A 75 17.04 11.29 -3.24
C ALA A 75 17.89 11.54 -1.97
N TRP A 76 17.38 11.18 -0.79
CA TRP A 76 18.06 11.43 0.49
C TRP A 76 18.67 10.17 1.06
N ARG A 77 19.80 10.32 1.77
CA ARG A 77 20.43 9.21 2.49
C ARG A 77 19.46 8.63 3.51
N GLY A 78 19.23 7.33 3.45
CA GLY A 78 18.27 6.64 4.30
C GLY A 78 17.54 5.53 3.57
N VAL A 79 16.77 4.77 4.34
CA VAL A 79 15.85 3.77 3.79
C VAL A 79 14.66 4.51 3.16
N TRP A 80 14.28 4.18 1.95
CA TRP A 80 13.11 4.76 1.28
C TRP A 80 12.10 3.68 0.88
N TYR A 81 12.39 2.41 1.12
CA TYR A 81 11.45 1.31 1.02
C TYR A 81 11.86 0.21 2.02
N PRO A 82 10.94 -0.43 2.76
CA PRO A 82 9.48 -0.25 2.81
C PRO A 82 9.04 1.10 3.43
N PRO A 83 7.74 1.47 3.49
CA PRO A 83 7.28 2.85 3.77
C PRO A 83 7.45 3.28 5.23
N VAL A 84 8.24 2.55 6.02
CA VAL A 84 8.56 2.84 7.42
C VAL A 84 9.12 4.26 7.56
N ASN A 85 9.79 4.77 6.53
CA ASN A 85 10.33 6.14 6.51
C ASN A 85 9.37 7.23 6.00
N LEU A 86 8.13 6.90 5.61
CA LEU A 86 7.07 7.91 5.41
C LEU A 86 6.74 8.65 6.73
N GLY A 87 7.02 8.04 7.88
CA GLY A 87 6.88 8.67 9.21
C GLY A 87 8.13 9.37 9.75
N THR A 88 9.30 9.25 9.09
CA THR A 88 10.61 9.72 9.58
C THR A 88 11.34 10.64 8.59
N GLY A 89 10.71 11.01 7.47
CA GLY A 89 11.20 12.07 6.58
C GLY A 89 11.33 13.43 7.29
N PRO A 90 11.98 14.44 6.66
CA PRO A 90 12.29 15.74 7.25
C PRO A 90 11.06 16.60 7.61
N THR A 91 9.84 16.06 7.46
CA THR A 91 8.59 16.67 7.90
C THR A 91 8.44 16.80 9.42
N ARG A 92 9.37 16.26 10.24
CA ARG A 92 9.35 16.50 11.69
C ARG A 92 10.05 17.78 12.17
N ASP A 93 10.73 18.52 11.28
CA ASP A 93 11.40 19.79 11.64
C ASP A 93 11.23 20.93 10.62
N ILE A 94 10.30 20.82 9.67
CA ILE A 94 9.91 22.01 8.90
C ILE A 94 8.99 22.84 9.79
N ASP A 95 9.57 23.82 10.47
CA ASP A 95 8.84 24.94 11.05
C ASP A 95 7.91 25.53 9.97
N ARG A 96 6.60 25.23 10.08
CA ARG A 96 5.57 25.65 9.12
C ARG A 96 5.42 27.18 9.03
N ARG A 97 6.22 27.95 9.77
CA ARG A 97 6.30 29.42 9.66
C ARG A 97 7.09 29.92 8.46
N GLY A 98 7.81 29.06 7.74
CA GLY A 98 8.74 29.47 6.67
C GLY A 98 8.40 29.05 5.23
N ALA A 99 7.37 28.23 5.00
CA ALA A 99 7.06 27.76 3.65
C ALA A 99 6.30 28.85 2.85
N PRO A 100 6.83 29.32 1.69
CA PRO A 100 6.10 30.24 0.83
C PRO A 100 4.81 29.59 0.32
N ALA A 101 3.71 30.33 0.35
CA ALA A 101 2.38 29.88 -0.10
C ALA A 101 2.29 29.63 -1.62
N ASP A 102 3.32 30.01 -2.38
CA ASP A 102 3.39 29.87 -3.83
C ASP A 102 4.02 28.54 -4.24
N TYR A 103 3.30 27.44 -4.00
CA TYR A 103 3.52 26.23 -4.79
C TYR A 103 2.88 26.44 -6.17
N PRO A 104 3.61 26.29 -7.28
CA PRO A 104 3.00 26.37 -8.61
C PRO A 104 1.96 25.26 -8.75
N THR A 105 0.78 25.64 -9.26
CA THR A 105 -0.35 24.75 -9.52
C THR A 105 0.09 23.56 -10.36
N PRO A 106 -0.23 22.30 -9.97
CA PRO A 106 0.05 21.13 -10.80
C PRO A 106 -0.63 21.29 -12.15
N VAL A 107 0.12 21.09 -13.23
CA VAL A 107 -0.40 21.14 -14.60
C VAL A 107 -1.39 19.98 -14.78
N THR A 108 -2.68 20.28 -14.84
CA THR A 108 -3.73 19.33 -15.21
C THR A 108 -3.60 18.97 -16.69
N ALA A 109 -3.07 17.79 -16.98
CA ALA A 109 -3.12 17.23 -18.33
C ALA A 109 -4.53 16.66 -18.58
N SER A 110 -5.40 17.46 -19.18
CA SER A 110 -6.57 16.94 -19.91
C SER A 110 -6.13 16.39 -21.27
N ARG A 111 -6.53 15.15 -21.60
CA ARG A 111 -6.88 14.59 -22.93
C ARG A 111 -6.92 13.06 -22.77
N GLY A 112 -8.01 12.36 -23.03
CA GLY A 112 -8.73 12.35 -24.30
C GLY A 112 -8.38 11.03 -25.00
N ARG A 113 -9.35 10.11 -25.07
CA ARG A 113 -9.24 8.77 -25.67
C ARG A 113 -8.60 8.83 -27.07
N ALA A 114 -7.49 8.14 -27.29
CA ALA A 114 -7.00 7.78 -28.62
C ALA A 114 -6.36 6.40 -28.60
N ARG A 115 -6.74 5.60 -29.59
CA ARG A 115 -6.46 4.18 -29.78
C ARG A 115 -5.15 3.99 -30.57
N ALA A 116 -4.51 2.84 -30.33
CA ALA A 116 -3.55 2.13 -31.17
C ALA A 116 -2.09 2.64 -31.21
N GLY A 117 -1.19 1.79 -30.71
CA GLY A 117 0.20 1.73 -31.18
C GLY A 117 1.25 1.72 -30.09
N LYS A 118 1.65 0.51 -29.64
CA LYS A 118 2.92 0.16 -28.96
C LYS A 118 3.44 1.14 -27.90
N THR A 119 3.18 0.82 -26.64
CA THR A 119 4.04 1.18 -25.49
C THR A 119 3.89 0.11 -24.40
N SER A 120 5.00 -0.20 -23.73
CA SER A 120 5.16 -1.18 -22.64
C SER A 120 4.12 -0.99 -21.52
N PRO A 121 3.69 -2.05 -20.81
CA PRO A 121 2.56 -1.96 -19.89
C PRO A 121 2.98 -1.22 -18.61
N GLU A 122 2.57 0.04 -18.48
CA GLU A 122 2.37 0.67 -17.17
C GLU A 122 1.42 -0.24 -16.38
N ARG A 123 1.88 -0.82 -15.27
CA ARG A 123 1.02 -1.59 -14.37
C ARG A 123 0.10 -0.61 -13.64
N PHE A 124 -0.99 -0.24 -14.29
CA PHE A 124 -2.17 0.31 -13.63
C PHE A 124 -2.63 -0.70 -12.59
N THR A 125 -2.66 -0.31 -11.31
CA THR A 125 -3.37 -1.10 -10.31
C THR A 125 -4.84 -0.79 -10.45
N TRP A 126 -5.71 -1.81 -10.42
CA TRP A 126 -7.12 -1.62 -10.77
C TRP A 126 -7.85 -0.59 -9.90
N TRP A 127 -7.33 -0.29 -8.70
CA TRP A 127 -7.86 0.73 -7.81
C TRP A 127 -7.37 2.17 -8.13
N ASP A 128 -6.40 2.37 -9.04
CA ASP A 128 -6.02 3.70 -9.57
C ASP A 128 -7.18 4.40 -10.28
N GLU A 129 -8.13 3.62 -10.83
CA GLU A 129 -9.29 4.15 -11.54
C GLU A 129 -10.48 4.45 -10.62
N ILE A 130 -10.38 4.14 -9.32
CA ILE A 130 -11.45 4.41 -8.37
C ILE A 130 -11.60 5.93 -8.19
N PRO A 131 -12.82 6.48 -8.33
CA PRO A 131 -13.08 7.89 -8.11
C PRO A 131 -12.57 8.36 -6.74
N GLN A 132 -11.79 9.45 -6.72
CA GLN A 132 -11.27 10.07 -5.49
C GLN A 132 -10.41 9.14 -4.61
N ILE A 133 -9.78 8.12 -5.20
CA ILE A 133 -9.01 7.12 -4.46
C ILE A 133 -7.93 7.75 -3.56
N ASP A 134 -7.30 8.85 -3.96
CA ASP A 134 -6.27 9.52 -3.14
C ASP A 134 -6.80 9.97 -1.77
N GLY A 135 -8.08 10.37 -1.69
CA GLY A 135 -8.73 10.77 -0.44
C GLY A 135 -9.44 9.61 0.28
N LEU A 136 -9.71 8.50 -0.41
CA LEU A 136 -10.49 7.37 0.09
C LEU A 136 -9.68 6.08 0.26
N HIS A 137 -8.39 6.08 -0.07
CA HIS A 137 -7.55 4.89 -0.10
C HIS A 137 -7.58 4.11 1.21
N TRP A 138 -7.49 4.82 2.35
CA TRP A 138 -7.58 4.19 3.65
C TRP A 138 -8.95 3.55 3.88
N ALA A 139 -10.03 4.24 3.51
CA ALA A 139 -11.40 3.76 3.72
C ALA A 139 -11.78 2.57 2.84
N LEU A 140 -11.24 2.50 1.61
CA LEU A 140 -11.65 1.53 0.58
C LEU A 140 -10.67 0.36 0.41
N VAL A 141 -9.42 0.53 0.79
CA VAL A 141 -8.36 -0.48 0.61
C VAL A 141 -7.63 -0.72 1.92
N GLY A 142 -7.13 0.34 2.55
CA GLY A 142 -6.30 0.24 3.76
C GLY A 142 -6.98 -0.46 4.93
N MET A 143 -8.24 -0.12 5.23
CA MET A 143 -9.01 -0.72 6.32
C MET A 143 -9.19 -2.24 6.18
N HIS A 144 -9.14 -2.75 4.95
CA HIS A 144 -9.31 -4.16 4.64
C HIS A 144 -8.01 -4.96 4.73
N CYS A 145 -6.88 -4.33 5.03
CA CYS A 145 -5.60 -5.02 5.19
C CYS A 145 -5.66 -6.06 6.31
N ALA A 146 -5.00 -7.20 6.12
CA ALA A 146 -4.92 -8.28 7.10
C ALA A 146 -4.41 -7.81 8.47
N GLU A 147 -3.49 -6.84 8.50
CA GLU A 147 -2.97 -6.17 9.70
C GLU A 147 -4.04 -5.46 10.54
N HIS A 148 -5.17 -5.10 9.91
CA HIS A 148 -6.28 -4.40 10.54
C HIS A 148 -7.50 -5.28 10.75
N ARG A 149 -7.42 -6.59 10.47
CA ARG A 149 -8.52 -7.56 10.63
C ARG A 149 -9.25 -7.42 11.96
N ASP A 150 -8.51 -7.39 13.07
CA ASP A 150 -9.11 -7.33 14.42
C ASP A 150 -9.74 -5.96 14.72
N GLY A 151 -9.23 -4.91 14.07
CA GLY A 151 -9.76 -3.53 14.16
C GLY A 151 -10.83 -3.20 13.12
N MET A 152 -11.03 -4.04 12.11
CA MET A 152 -11.87 -3.75 10.94
C MET A 152 -13.29 -3.39 11.37
N ARG A 153 -13.86 -4.12 12.34
CA ARG A 153 -15.18 -3.83 12.90
C ARG A 153 -15.28 -2.42 13.47
N GLN A 154 -14.25 -1.96 14.19
CA GLN A 154 -14.22 -0.62 14.80
C GLN A 154 -14.05 0.45 13.72
N PHE A 155 -13.15 0.24 12.76
CA PHE A 155 -12.91 1.15 11.66
C PHE A 155 -14.13 1.29 10.73
N ALA A 156 -14.79 0.17 10.40
CA ALA A 156 -15.99 0.16 9.58
C ALA A 156 -17.15 0.90 10.26
N SER A 157 -17.31 0.72 11.58
CA SER A 157 -18.30 1.47 12.36
C SER A 157 -17.99 2.97 12.39
N ALA A 158 -16.73 3.35 12.56
CA ALA A 158 -16.31 4.75 12.53
C ALA A 158 -16.56 5.39 11.16
N LEU A 159 -16.26 4.68 10.07
CA LEU A 159 -16.52 5.13 8.71
C LEU A 159 -18.02 5.27 8.42
N ARG A 160 -18.85 4.31 8.86
CA ARG A 160 -20.31 4.41 8.78
C ARG A 160 -20.83 5.67 9.46
N ASN A 161 -20.36 5.93 10.69
CA ASN A 161 -20.76 7.13 11.44
C ASN A 161 -20.30 8.42 10.75
N ALA A 162 -19.10 8.43 10.15
CA ALA A 162 -18.60 9.56 9.38
C ALA A 162 -19.43 9.82 8.12
N CYS A 163 -19.80 8.78 7.36
CA CYS A 163 -20.69 8.89 6.21
C CYS A 163 -22.11 9.38 6.59
N ALA A 164 -22.60 9.00 7.77
CA ALA A 164 -23.89 9.49 8.27
C ALA A 164 -23.83 10.96 8.72
N ALA A 165 -22.70 11.38 9.29
CA ALA A 165 -22.48 12.76 9.74
C ALA A 165 -22.17 13.72 8.57
N ASP A 166 -21.52 13.23 7.52
CA ASP A 166 -21.16 13.98 6.31
C ASP A 166 -21.75 13.30 5.05
N PRO A 167 -22.91 13.78 4.55
CA PRO A 167 -23.53 13.25 3.35
C PRO A 167 -22.67 13.37 2.09
N THR A 168 -21.74 14.33 2.02
CA THR A 168 -20.81 14.46 0.88
C THR A 168 -19.80 13.33 0.90
N LEU A 169 -19.21 13.03 2.07
CA LEU A 169 -18.35 11.85 2.24
C LEU A 169 -19.11 10.56 1.92
N GLY A 170 -20.35 10.43 2.39
CA GLY A 170 -21.20 9.28 2.12
C GLY A 170 -21.45 9.03 0.62
N LEU A 171 -21.65 10.09 -0.17
CA LEU A 171 -21.79 9.99 -1.63
C LEU A 171 -20.48 9.55 -2.30
N LEU A 172 -19.34 10.13 -1.89
CA LEU A 172 -18.03 9.75 -2.44
C LEU A 172 -17.70 8.28 -2.18
N VAL A 173 -17.95 7.80 -0.96
CA VAL A 173 -17.75 6.40 -0.58
C VAL A 173 -18.71 5.48 -1.36
N ARG A 174 -19.96 5.91 -1.58
CA ARG A 174 -20.94 5.17 -2.38
C ARG A 174 -20.45 4.99 -3.82
N ASP A 175 -20.10 6.08 -4.48
CA ASP A 175 -19.69 6.07 -5.89
C ASP A 175 -18.43 5.22 -6.09
N ALA A 176 -17.49 5.31 -5.15
CA ALA A 176 -16.27 4.53 -5.20
C ALA A 176 -16.52 3.02 -4.99
N LEU A 177 -17.38 2.64 -4.04
CA LEU A 177 -17.75 1.23 -3.82
C LEU A 177 -18.57 0.67 -4.99
N ASP A 178 -19.48 1.46 -5.57
CA ASP A 178 -20.23 1.08 -6.77
C ASP A 178 -19.30 0.84 -7.95
N TYR A 179 -18.28 1.68 -8.11
CA TYR A 179 -17.23 1.47 -9.09
C TYR A 179 -16.46 0.16 -8.84
N MET A 180 -16.01 -0.10 -7.60
CA MET A 180 -15.28 -1.34 -7.25
C MET A 180 -16.11 -2.60 -7.51
N ILE A 181 -17.40 -2.57 -7.16
CA ILE A 181 -18.32 -3.69 -7.39
C ILE A 181 -18.55 -3.90 -8.89
N ALA A 182 -18.67 -2.83 -9.67
CA ALA A 182 -18.84 -2.89 -11.12
C ALA A 182 -17.55 -3.37 -11.83
N TRP A 183 -16.39 -2.94 -11.33
CA TRP A 183 -15.08 -3.35 -11.83
C TRP A 183 -14.83 -4.85 -11.63
N ARG A 184 -15.36 -5.42 -10.54
CA ARG A 184 -15.24 -6.84 -10.19
C ARG A 184 -13.77 -7.30 -10.13
N PRO A 185 -12.96 -6.77 -9.20
CA PRO A 185 -11.57 -7.22 -9.03
C PRO A 185 -11.53 -8.73 -8.79
N THR A 186 -10.50 -9.38 -9.32
CA THR A 186 -10.25 -10.80 -9.04
C THR A 186 -9.78 -11.00 -7.58
N PRO A 187 -9.98 -12.19 -6.98
CA PRO A 187 -9.45 -12.49 -5.65
C PRO A 187 -7.95 -12.23 -5.53
N GLU A 188 -7.18 -12.49 -6.59
CA GLU A 188 -5.73 -12.25 -6.61
C GLU A 188 -5.41 -10.75 -6.66
N GLU A 189 -6.15 -9.99 -7.49
CA GLU A 189 -6.06 -8.53 -7.54
C GLU A 189 -6.49 -7.86 -6.23
N TRP A 190 -7.39 -8.48 -5.47
CA TRP A 190 -7.76 -8.03 -4.12
C TRP A 190 -6.73 -8.41 -3.06
N PHE A 191 -6.12 -9.58 -3.18
CA PHE A 191 -5.11 -10.08 -2.25
C PHE A 191 -3.82 -9.24 -2.30
N ASP A 192 -3.32 -8.86 -3.47
CA ASP A 192 -2.07 -8.09 -3.61
C ASP A 192 -2.02 -6.80 -2.76
N PRO A 193 -3.10 -5.99 -2.64
CA PRO A 193 -3.12 -4.81 -1.77
C PRO A 193 -3.55 -5.07 -0.31
N THR A 194 -4.39 -6.06 -0.04
CA THR A 194 -5.02 -6.22 1.29
C THR A 194 -4.47 -7.40 2.10
N GLY A 195 -3.82 -8.37 1.47
CA GLY A 195 -3.45 -9.63 2.12
C GLY A 195 -4.64 -10.50 2.55
N ILE A 196 -5.87 -10.15 2.16
CA ILE A 196 -7.08 -10.95 2.42
C ILE A 196 -7.37 -11.82 1.20
N ARG A 197 -7.52 -13.13 1.43
CA ARG A 197 -7.77 -14.10 0.38
C ARG A 197 -9.24 -14.52 0.38
N PHE A 198 -9.89 -14.43 -0.77
CA PHE A 198 -11.23 -14.95 -1.00
C PHE A 198 -11.14 -16.25 -1.81
N ALA A 199 -12.04 -17.19 -1.54
CA ALA A 199 -12.07 -18.49 -2.22
C ALA A 199 -12.32 -18.34 -3.74
N ASP A 200 -13.21 -17.42 -4.12
CA ASP A 200 -13.57 -17.15 -5.50
C ASP A 200 -14.10 -15.72 -5.70
N GLN A 201 -14.42 -15.40 -6.96
CA GLN A 201 -14.98 -14.11 -7.37
C GLN A 201 -16.34 -13.81 -6.73
N GLU A 202 -17.14 -14.84 -6.45
CA GLU A 202 -18.49 -14.69 -5.90
C GLU A 202 -18.39 -14.27 -4.43
N ALA A 203 -17.53 -14.92 -3.65
CA ALA A 203 -17.24 -14.59 -2.27
C ALA A 203 -16.72 -13.15 -2.11
N LEU A 204 -15.80 -12.71 -2.97
CA LEU A 204 -15.31 -11.32 -2.96
C LEU A 204 -16.43 -10.33 -3.36
N GLY A 205 -17.23 -10.67 -4.37
CA GLY A 205 -18.34 -9.84 -4.81
C GLY A 205 -19.43 -9.69 -3.74
N GLU A 206 -19.76 -10.77 -3.03
CA GLU A 206 -20.69 -10.75 -1.89
C GLU A 206 -20.14 -9.88 -0.76
N TYR A 207 -18.85 -10.03 -0.45
CA TYR A 207 -18.19 -9.23 0.57
C TYR A 207 -18.30 -7.73 0.31
N LEU A 208 -17.98 -7.28 -0.90
CA LEU A 208 -18.02 -5.86 -1.27
C LEU A 208 -19.44 -5.28 -1.22
N ARG A 209 -20.45 -6.05 -1.68
CA ARG A 209 -21.86 -5.64 -1.58
C ARG A 209 -22.31 -5.52 -0.14
N ALA A 210 -22.01 -6.51 0.68
CA ALA A 210 -22.36 -6.49 2.10
C ALA A 210 -21.64 -5.38 2.87
N PHE A 211 -20.40 -5.04 2.50
CA PHE A 211 -19.68 -3.90 3.06
C PHE A 211 -20.33 -2.57 2.68
N ARG A 212 -20.70 -2.39 1.41
CA ARG A 212 -21.47 -1.23 0.94
C ARG A 212 -22.80 -1.10 1.68
N ASP A 213 -23.56 -2.19 1.81
CA ASP A 213 -24.86 -2.19 2.50
C ASP A 213 -24.72 -1.91 4.00
N TYR A 214 -23.59 -2.29 4.61
CA TYR A 214 -23.30 -1.94 6.00
C TYR A 214 -23.00 -0.44 6.18
N LEU A 215 -22.17 0.13 5.31
CA LEU A 215 -21.78 1.54 5.42
C LEU A 215 -22.91 2.50 5.05
N LEU A 216 -23.72 2.15 4.06
CA LEU A 216 -24.61 3.09 3.38
C LEU A 216 -26.06 2.62 3.27
N GLY A 217 -26.36 1.39 3.72
CA GLY A 217 -27.68 0.79 3.70
C GLY A 217 -28.15 0.33 5.09
N ASP A 218 -29.11 -0.60 5.09
CA ASP A 218 -29.83 -1.01 6.30
C ASP A 218 -29.17 -2.16 7.06
N ARG A 219 -28.00 -2.65 6.61
CA ARG A 219 -27.34 -3.78 7.26
C ARG A 219 -26.84 -3.36 8.64
N ALA A 220 -27.29 -4.07 9.67
CA ALA A 220 -26.99 -3.73 11.07
C ALA A 220 -25.55 -4.06 11.47
N GLU A 221 -25.01 -5.19 10.99
CA GLU A 221 -23.70 -5.70 11.43
C GLU A 221 -22.62 -5.58 10.35
N PRO A 222 -21.38 -5.24 10.75
CA PRO A 222 -20.25 -5.17 9.84
C PRO A 222 -19.88 -6.56 9.32
N ILE A 223 -19.42 -6.60 8.08
CA ILE A 223 -18.95 -7.84 7.47
C ILE A 223 -17.50 -8.14 7.87
N SER A 224 -17.25 -9.36 8.32
CA SER A 224 -15.89 -9.83 8.60
C SER A 224 -15.23 -10.36 7.33
N PRO A 225 -13.94 -10.09 7.09
CA PRO A 225 -13.20 -10.78 6.05
C PRO A 225 -13.11 -12.29 6.37
N PRO A 226 -12.98 -13.16 5.34
CA PRO A 226 -12.88 -14.61 5.52
C PRO A 226 -11.73 -14.97 6.45
N GLU A 227 -11.86 -15.99 7.31
CA GLU A 227 -10.76 -16.42 8.18
C GLU A 227 -9.52 -16.85 7.38
N PRO A 228 -8.28 -16.61 7.87
CA PRO A 228 -7.13 -17.21 7.23
C PRO A 228 -7.34 -18.72 7.31
N GLU A 229 -7.15 -19.45 6.22
CA GLU A 229 -7.15 -20.91 6.29
C GLU A 229 -6.14 -21.33 7.36
N THR A 230 -6.64 -21.83 8.50
CA THR A 230 -5.83 -22.62 9.41
C THR A 230 -5.39 -23.83 8.60
N LEU A 231 -4.11 -23.85 8.21
CA LEU A 231 -3.48 -25.06 7.69
C LEU A 231 -3.86 -26.21 8.63
N PRO A 232 -4.35 -27.35 8.14
CA PRO A 232 -4.65 -28.48 9.00
C PRO A 232 -3.37 -28.79 9.77
N SER A 233 -3.45 -28.74 11.11
CA SER A 233 -2.40 -29.20 12.00
C SER A 233 -2.19 -30.67 11.67
N GLY A 234 -1.27 -30.93 10.75
CA GLY A 234 -0.90 -32.27 10.35
C GLY A 234 -0.36 -32.98 11.57
N SER A 235 -1.16 -33.91 12.10
CA SER A 235 -0.69 -34.99 12.93
C SER A 235 0.51 -35.63 12.23
N ILE A 236 1.70 -35.42 12.77
CA ILE A 236 2.88 -36.21 12.40
C ILE A 236 2.70 -37.56 13.12
N PRO A 237 2.76 -38.70 12.42
CA PRO A 237 2.67 -40.03 13.02
C PRO A 237 3.82 -40.34 13.97
#